data_AF-A0A3D5ZK53-F1
#
_entry.id   AF-A0A3D5ZK53-F1
#
_cell.length_a   1.000
_cell.length_b   1.000
_cell.length_c   1.000
_cell.angle_alpha   90.00
_cell.angle_beta   90.00
_cell.angle_gamma   90.00
#
_symmetry.space_group_name_H-M   'P 1'
#
loop_
_entity.id
_entity.type
_entity.pdbx_description
1 polymer ?
#
loop_
_entity_poly.entity_id
_entity_poly.type
_entity_poly.pdbx_seq_one_letter_code
_entity_poly.pdbx_strand_id
1 'polypeptide(L)'
;MFSKLRQNFRMANVLCRVLFILTYVFASWQRFLQASYLVTTEANLPLSLLAAAIMGVILQFIVPALVNVFINLSKIHSLPVAEYCVVVFLFLSAGMLLCGAINLFAWFFPVAAVWITTLSPIVVTLGVGFAFFKVTAKLY
;
A
#
# COMPACT_ATOMS: atom_id res chain seq x y z
N MET A 1 -23.78 30.89 -1.65
CA MET A 1 -22.59 30.44 -0.88
C MET A 1 -22.72 28.99 -0.41
N PHE A 2 -23.86 28.61 0.18
CA PHE A 2 -24.17 27.22 0.56
C PHE A 2 -24.13 26.18 -0.57
N SER A 3 -24.51 26.54 -1.81
CA SER A 3 -24.43 25.63 -2.96
C SER A 3 -22.99 25.23 -3.31
N LYS A 4 -22.05 26.19 -3.30
CA LYS A 4 -20.62 25.96 -3.53
C LYS A 4 -20.01 25.10 -2.40
N LEU A 5 -20.38 25.37 -1.15
CA LEU A 5 -19.96 24.57 0.02
C LEU A 5 -20.42 23.10 -0.09
N ARG A 6 -21.69 22.88 -0.46
CA ARG A 6 -22.24 21.52 -0.65
C ARG A 6 -21.57 20.78 -1.83
N GLN A 7 -21.23 21.49 -2.90
CA GLN A 7 -20.54 20.92 -4.05
C GLN A 7 -19.08 20.54 -3.73
N ASN A 8 -18.37 21.39 -2.98
CA ASN A 8 -17.03 21.10 -2.49
C ASN A 8 -17.02 19.90 -1.53
N PHE A 9 -18.03 19.79 -0.65
CA PHE A 9 -18.18 18.63 0.24
C PHE A 9 -18.44 17.32 -0.52
N ARG A 10 -19.27 17.36 -1.57
CA ARG A 10 -19.51 16.19 -2.42
C ARG A 10 -18.23 15.75 -3.13
N MET A 11 -17.47 16.69 -3.68
CA MET A 11 -16.16 16.41 -4.29
C MET A 11 -15.17 15.84 -3.28
N ALA A 12 -15.08 16.42 -2.08
CA ALA A 12 -14.20 15.92 -1.02
C ALA A 12 -14.52 14.48 -0.60
N ASN A 13 -15.81 14.14 -0.49
CA ASN A 13 -16.24 12.78 -0.18
C ASN A 13 -15.87 11.78 -1.29
N VAL A 14 -16.07 12.15 -2.55
CA VAL A 14 -15.65 11.31 -3.69
C VAL A 14 -14.14 11.09 -3.69
N LEU A 15 -13.35 12.16 -3.49
CA LEU A 15 -11.89 12.08 -3.42
C LEU A 15 -11.43 11.18 -2.27
N CYS A 16 -12.04 11.27 -1.09
CA CYS A 16 -11.69 10.41 0.05
C CYS A 16 -12.01 8.93 -0.20
N ARG A 17 -13.08 8.62 -0.92
CA ARG A 17 -13.41 7.24 -1.31
C ARG A 17 -12.42 6.69 -2.33
N VAL A 18 -12.06 7.48 -3.33
CA VAL A 18 -11.04 7.10 -4.32
C VAL A 18 -9.69 6.88 -3.64
N LEU A 19 -9.30 7.80 -2.74
CA LEU A 19 -8.09 7.68 -1.95
C LEU A 19 -8.08 6.40 -1.10
N PHE A 20 -9.21 6.07 -0.47
CA PHE A 20 -9.37 4.83 0.28
C PHE A 20 -9.15 3.59 -0.58
N ILE A 21 -9.73 3.54 -1.79
CA ILE A 21 -9.55 2.41 -2.70
C ILE A 21 -8.08 2.28 -3.11
N LEU A 22 -7.43 3.39 -3.50
CA LEU A 22 -6.02 3.39 -3.91
C LEU A 22 -5.10 2.94 -2.78
N THR A 23 -5.30 3.47 -1.57
CA THR A 23 -4.50 3.08 -0.40
C THR A 23 -4.77 1.64 0.02
N TYR A 24 -6.00 1.14 -0.13
CA TYR A 24 -6.31 -0.27 0.09
C TYR A 24 -5.62 -1.20 -0.90
N VAL A 25 -5.64 -0.86 -2.20
CA VAL A 25 -4.91 -1.61 -3.24
C VAL A 25 -3.42 -1.64 -2.92
N PHE A 26 -2.85 -0.50 -2.55
CA PHE A 26 -1.45 -0.36 -2.16
C PHE A 26 -1.09 -1.14 -0.87
N ALA A 27 -2.03 -1.34 0.04
CA ALA A 27 -1.82 -2.16 1.24
C ALA A 27 -1.92 -3.66 0.97
N SER A 28 -2.79 -4.07 0.04
CA SER A 28 -3.26 -5.46 -0.09
C SER A 28 -2.75 -6.21 -1.32
N TRP A 29 -2.10 -5.53 -2.28
CA TRP A 29 -1.62 -6.12 -3.55
C TRP A 29 -0.85 -7.43 -3.35
N GLN A 30 0.03 -7.51 -2.35
CA GLN A 30 0.85 -8.70 -2.10
C GLN A 30 0.00 -9.92 -1.69
N ARG A 31 -1.03 -9.70 -0.87
CA ARG A 31 -1.94 -10.78 -0.45
C ARG A 31 -2.77 -11.27 -1.62
N PHE A 32 -3.23 -10.37 -2.48
CA PHE A 32 -3.96 -10.74 -3.70
C PHE A 32 -3.06 -11.44 -4.72
N LEU A 33 -1.77 -11.09 -4.79
CA LEU A 33 -0.81 -11.75 -5.67
C LEU A 33 -0.48 -13.17 -5.19
N GLN A 34 -0.37 -13.38 -3.87
CA GLN A 34 -0.26 -14.72 -3.30
C GLN A 34 -1.53 -15.55 -3.52
N ALA A 35 -2.72 -14.94 -3.35
CA ALA A 35 -3.99 -15.60 -3.60
C ALA A 35 -4.16 -15.98 -5.08
N SER A 36 -3.76 -15.11 -6.02
CA SER A 36 -3.80 -15.46 -7.45
C SER A 36 -2.87 -16.63 -7.75
N TYR A 37 -1.65 -16.64 -7.19
CA TYR A 37 -0.73 -17.77 -7.39
C TYR A 37 -1.32 -19.09 -6.88
N LEU A 38 -2.04 -19.09 -5.75
CA LEU A 38 -2.68 -20.29 -5.22
C LEU A 38 -3.83 -20.79 -6.10
N VAL A 39 -4.59 -19.89 -6.74
CA VAL A 39 -5.78 -20.25 -7.52
C VAL A 39 -5.45 -20.57 -8.97
N THR A 40 -4.60 -19.77 -9.62
CA THR A 40 -4.30 -19.87 -11.04
C THR A 40 -2.93 -20.48 -11.33
N THR A 41 -2.14 -20.82 -10.30
CA THR A 41 -0.73 -21.29 -10.40
C THR A 41 0.23 -20.34 -11.13
N GLU A 42 -0.26 -19.13 -11.44
CA GLU A 42 0.47 -18.10 -12.16
C GLU A 42 0.41 -16.79 -11.37
N ALA A 43 1.55 -16.10 -11.27
CA ALA A 43 1.64 -14.80 -10.61
C ALA A 43 1.25 -13.67 -11.58
N ASN A 44 -0.05 -13.44 -11.74
CA ASN A 44 -0.58 -12.37 -12.60
C ASN A 44 -0.86 -11.09 -11.81
N LEU A 45 0.10 -10.15 -11.83
CA LEU A 45 0.03 -8.86 -11.15
C LEU A 45 -1.14 -7.96 -11.60
N PRO A 46 -1.52 -7.89 -12.89
CA PRO A 46 -2.68 -7.09 -13.30
C PRO A 46 -4.00 -7.61 -12.72
N LEU A 47 -4.16 -8.94 -12.67
CA LEU A 47 -5.35 -9.58 -12.14
C LEU A 47 -5.48 -9.36 -10.62
N SER A 48 -4.37 -9.44 -9.89
CA SER A 48 -4.36 -9.23 -8.43
C SER A 48 -4.66 -7.77 -8.06
N LEU A 49 -4.13 -6.80 -8.82
CA LEU A 49 -4.47 -5.39 -8.63
C LEU A 49 -5.95 -5.11 -8.91
N LEU A 50 -6.50 -5.72 -9.97
CA LEU A 50 -7.92 -5.55 -10.32
C LEU A 50 -8.84 -6.18 -9.25
N ALA A 51 -8.50 -7.37 -8.75
CA ALA A 51 -9.21 -8.01 -7.64
C ALA A 51 -9.16 -7.17 -6.35
N ALA A 52 -7.99 -6.61 -6.02
CA ALA A 52 -7.83 -5.71 -4.88
C ALA A 52 -8.69 -4.43 -5.04
N ALA A 53 -8.75 -3.87 -6.25
CA ALA A 53 -9.57 -2.69 -6.54
C ALA A 53 -11.06 -2.99 -6.39
N ILE A 54 -11.54 -4.14 -6.91
CA ILE A 54 -12.93 -4.58 -6.72
C ILE A 54 -13.26 -4.72 -5.24
N MET A 55 -12.39 -5.36 -4.46
CA MET A 55 -12.61 -5.51 -3.02
C MET A 55 -12.62 -4.16 -2.29
N GLY A 56 -11.73 -3.23 -2.66
CA GLY A 56 -11.74 -1.86 -2.14
C GLY A 56 -13.04 -1.11 -2.44
N VAL A 57 -13.58 -1.28 -3.66
CA VAL A 57 -14.90 -0.74 -4.06
C VAL A 57 -16.02 -1.34 -3.21
N ILE A 58 -16.00 -2.65 -2.92
CA ILE A 58 -17.00 -3.28 -2.05
C ILE A 58 -16.92 -2.71 -0.63
N LEU A 59 -15.71 -2.63 -0.07
CA LEU A 59 -15.49 -2.11 1.28
C LEU A 59 -15.95 -0.66 1.44
N GLN A 60 -15.85 0.16 0.38
CA GLN A 60 -16.33 1.54 0.41
C GLN A 60 -17.83 1.66 0.75
N PHE A 61 -18.64 0.65 0.43
CA PHE A 61 -20.08 0.65 0.73
C PHE A 61 -20.39 0.17 2.15
N ILE A 62 -19.46 -0.56 2.77
CA ILE A 62 -19.61 -1.08 4.14
C ILE A 62 -19.30 0.01 5.16
N VAL A 63 -18.29 0.86 4.89
CA VAL A 63 -17.85 1.91 5.83
C VAL A 63 -18.99 2.83 6.28
N PRO A 64 -19.87 3.38 5.40
CA PRO A 64 -20.99 4.22 5.82
C PRO A 64 -22.01 3.49 6.70
N ALA A 65 -22.23 2.19 6.46
CA ALA A 65 -23.14 1.38 7.27
C ALA A 65 -22.59 1.19 8.69
N LEU A 66 -21.29 0.88 8.81
CA LEU A 66 -20.61 0.78 10.11
C LEU A 66 -20.62 2.10 10.87
N VAL A 67 -20.34 3.21 10.18
CA VAL A 67 -20.39 4.55 10.79
C VAL A 67 -21.79 4.86 11.33
N ASN A 68 -22.85 4.53 10.59
CA ASN A 68 -24.22 4.74 11.04
C ASN A 68 -24.56 3.92 12.30
N VAL A 69 -24.14 2.65 12.35
CA VAL A 69 -24.31 1.79 13.54
C VAL A 69 -23.56 2.38 14.74
N PHE A 70 -22.32 2.82 14.56
CA PHE A 70 -21.51 3.42 15.62
C PHE A 70 -22.09 4.73 16.17
N ILE A 71 -22.58 5.60 15.29
CA ILE A 71 -23.20 6.88 15.68
C ILE A 71 -24.48 6.62 16.49
N ASN A 72 -25.31 5.68 16.06
CA ASN A 72 -26.53 5.30 16.77
C ASN A 72 -26.23 4.68 18.15
N LEU A 73 -25.20 3.82 18.24
CA LEU A 73 -24.76 3.23 19.52
C LEU A 73 -24.20 4.28 20.49
N SER A 74 -23.42 5.23 19.98
CA SER A 74 -22.80 6.29 20.78
C SER A 74 -23.76 7.43 21.15
N LYS A 75 -25.00 7.42 20.65
CA LYS A 75 -26.04 8.44 20.87
C LYS A 75 -25.61 9.86 20.45
N ILE A 76 -24.63 9.99 19.55
CA ILE A 76 -24.13 11.28 19.07
C ILE A 76 -25.02 11.74 17.91
N HIS A 77 -26.13 12.42 18.22
CA HIS A 77 -27.09 12.89 17.20
C HIS A 77 -26.74 14.27 16.63
N SER A 78 -25.75 14.95 17.19
CA SER A 78 -25.39 16.34 16.87
C SER A 78 -24.53 16.51 15.62
N LEU A 79 -23.90 15.42 15.13
CA LEU A 79 -22.96 15.47 14.00
C LEU A 79 -23.58 14.83 12.74
N PRO A 80 -23.50 15.49 11.57
CA PRO A 80 -23.99 14.92 10.32
C PRO A 80 -23.14 13.70 9.91
N VAL A 81 -23.79 12.55 9.74
CA VAL A 81 -23.18 11.25 9.38
C VAL A 81 -22.23 11.35 8.19
N ALA A 82 -22.54 12.22 7.22
CA ALA A 82 -21.72 12.43 6.03
C ALA A 82 -20.32 12.98 6.33
N GLU A 83 -20.20 13.90 7.29
CA GLU A 83 -18.89 14.48 7.67
C GLU A 83 -18.04 13.46 8.42
N TYR A 84 -18.66 12.68 9.29
CA TYR A 84 -17.98 11.61 10.02
C TYR A 84 -17.47 10.50 9.10
N CYS A 85 -18.25 10.13 8.07
CA CYS A 85 -17.80 9.18 7.05
C CYS A 85 -16.52 9.65 6.34
N VAL A 86 -16.40 10.94 6.01
CA VAL A 86 -15.21 11.50 5.35
C VAL A 86 -13.98 11.36 6.26
N VAL A 87 -14.11 11.69 7.55
CA VAL A 87 -13.03 11.54 8.54
C VAL A 87 -12.62 10.07 8.69
N VAL A 88 -13.59 9.16 8.76
CA VAL A 88 -13.32 7.71 8.87
C VAL A 88 -12.63 7.19 7.62
N PHE A 89 -13.05 7.59 6.41
CA PHE A 89 -12.33 7.22 5.18
C PHE A 89 -10.89 7.74 5.18
N LEU A 90 -10.64 8.96 5.63
CA LEU A 90 -9.28 9.50 5.73
C LEU A 90 -8.43 8.72 6.74
N PHE A 91 -8.98 8.42 7.92
CA PHE A 91 -8.28 7.66 8.94
C PHE A 91 -7.95 6.24 8.47
N LEU A 92 -8.91 5.55 7.85
CA LEU A 92 -8.68 4.23 7.26
C LEU A 92 -7.66 4.29 6.13
N SER A 93 -7.72 5.31 5.27
CA SER A 93 -6.76 5.50 4.17
C SER A 93 -5.34 5.68 4.71
N ALA A 94 -5.16 6.48 5.76
CA ALA A 94 -3.85 6.67 6.41
C ALA A 94 -3.31 5.37 7.00
N GLY A 95 -4.16 4.60 7.69
CA GLY A 95 -3.79 3.28 8.21
C GLY A 95 -3.39 2.29 7.10
N MET A 96 -4.14 2.24 6.00
CA MET A 96 -3.82 1.40 4.85
C MET A 96 -2.51 1.85 4.17
N LEU A 97 -2.27 3.15 4.07
CA LEU A 97 -1.03 3.69 3.50
C LEU A 97 0.19 3.30 4.35
N LEU A 98 0.09 3.38 5.68
CA LEU A 98 1.13 2.90 6.58
C LEU A 98 1.38 1.39 6.43
N CYS A 99 0.33 0.58 6.38
CA CYS A 99 0.46 -0.86 6.13
C CYS A 99 1.11 -1.15 4.78
N GLY A 100 0.72 -0.44 3.72
CA GLY A 100 1.34 -0.57 2.39
C GLY A 100 2.81 -0.19 2.41
N ALA A 101 3.18 0.90 3.09
CA ALA A 101 4.58 1.31 3.24
C ALA A 101 5.40 0.24 4.00
N ILE A 102 4.87 -0.30 5.10
CA ILE A 102 5.52 -1.39 5.84
C ILE A 102 5.70 -2.62 4.96
N ASN A 103 4.69 -3.01 4.18
CA ASN A 103 4.79 -4.16 3.26
C ASN A 103 5.84 -3.91 2.17
N LEU A 104 5.94 -2.68 1.67
CA LEU A 104 6.95 -2.31 0.67
C LEU A 104 8.37 -2.40 1.25
N PHE A 105 8.56 -1.92 2.48
CA PHE A 105 9.81 -2.09 3.21
C PHE A 105 10.14 -3.57 3.45
N ALA A 106 9.17 -4.34 3.93
CA ALA A 106 9.32 -5.77 4.20
C ALA A 106 9.59 -6.59 2.92
N TRP A 107 9.15 -6.11 1.76
CA TRP A 107 9.44 -6.74 0.47
C TRP A 107 10.84 -6.37 -0.04
N PHE A 108 11.23 -5.10 0.04
CA PHE A 108 12.54 -4.64 -0.44
C PHE A 108 13.71 -5.12 0.41
N PHE A 109 13.57 -5.15 1.73
CA PHE A 109 14.67 -5.49 2.64
C PHE A 109 15.29 -6.89 2.38
N PRO A 110 14.52 -7.99 2.32
CA PRO A 110 15.08 -9.31 2.07
C PRO A 110 15.64 -9.43 0.65
N VAL A 111 15.02 -8.79 -0.35
CA VAL A 111 15.54 -8.77 -1.73
C VAL A 111 16.89 -8.06 -1.76
N ALA A 112 16.99 -6.85 -1.21
CA ALA A 112 18.23 -6.10 -1.15
C ALA A 112 19.33 -6.84 -0.37
N ALA A 113 18.99 -7.47 0.75
CA ALA A 113 19.94 -8.27 1.52
C ALA A 113 20.51 -9.44 0.70
N VAL A 114 19.68 -10.19 -0.03
CA VAL A 114 20.12 -11.28 -0.91
C VAL A 114 21.04 -10.77 -2.03
N TRP A 115 20.71 -9.65 -2.65
CA TRP A 115 21.55 -9.05 -3.69
C TRP A 115 22.90 -8.58 -3.14
N ILE A 116 22.91 -7.96 -1.96
CA ILE A 116 24.16 -7.54 -1.30
C ILE A 116 25.01 -8.78 -0.95
N THR A 117 24.42 -9.86 -0.44
CA THR A 117 25.17 -11.09 -0.13
C THR A 117 25.68 -11.82 -1.37
N THR A 118 25.00 -11.69 -2.51
CA THR A 118 25.43 -12.32 -3.78
C THR A 118 26.50 -11.49 -4.50
N LEU A 119 26.39 -10.16 -4.45
CA LEU A 119 27.32 -9.24 -5.12
C LEU A 119 28.59 -8.97 -4.30
N SER A 120 28.49 -8.97 -2.96
CA SER A 120 29.64 -8.66 -2.10
C SER A 120 30.84 -9.58 -2.29
N PRO A 121 30.72 -10.92 -2.44
CA PRO A 121 31.86 -11.79 -2.69
C PRO A 121 32.50 -11.49 -4.04
N ILE A 122 31.71 -11.18 -5.08
CA ILE A 122 32.20 -10.85 -6.42
C ILE A 122 33.05 -9.56 -6.37
N VAL A 123 32.51 -8.52 -5.73
CA VAL A 123 33.21 -7.22 -5.59
C VAL A 123 34.48 -7.36 -4.76
N VAL A 124 34.43 -8.10 -3.65
CA VAL A 124 35.62 -8.34 -2.80
C VAL A 124 36.68 -9.13 -3.54
N THR A 125 36.30 -10.17 -4.29
CA THR A 125 37.25 -11.01 -5.04
C THR A 125 37.91 -10.22 -6.17
N LEU A 126 37.15 -9.41 -6.90
CA LEU A 126 37.69 -8.50 -7.92
C LEU A 126 38.60 -7.42 -7.31
N GLY A 127 38.22 -6.86 -6.16
CA GLY A 127 39.02 -5.86 -5.45
C GLY A 127 40.34 -6.42 -4.94
N VAL A 128 40.32 -7.60 -4.32
CA VAL A 128 41.53 -8.30 -3.85
C VAL A 128 42.39 -8.74 -5.02
N GLY A 129 41.81 -9.27 -6.10
CA GLY A 129 42.54 -9.63 -7.32
C GLY A 129 43.22 -8.42 -7.98
N PHE A 130 42.52 -7.28 -8.06
CA PHE A 130 43.10 -6.03 -8.55
C PHE A 130 44.21 -5.51 -7.63
N ALA A 131 44.01 -5.57 -6.31
CA ALA A 131 45.03 -5.17 -5.34
C ALA A 131 46.29 -6.05 -5.44
N PHE A 132 46.10 -7.36 -5.55
CA PHE A 132 47.20 -8.31 -5.76
C PHE A 132 47.95 -8.04 -7.07
N PHE A 133 47.23 -7.85 -8.18
CA PHE A 133 47.83 -7.48 -9.47
C PHE A 133 48.60 -6.16 -9.39
N LYS A 134 48.05 -5.13 -8.73
CA LYS A 134 48.73 -3.83 -8.57
C LYS A 134 50.05 -3.94 -7.77
N VAL A 135 50.10 -4.79 -6.76
CA VAL A 135 51.30 -5.01 -5.94
C VAL A 135 52.33 -5.87 -6.69
N THR A 136 51.88 -6.92 -7.37
CA THR A 136 52.76 -7.87 -8.07
C THR A 136 53.22 -7.41 -9.44
N ALA A 137 52.49 -6.53 -10.12
CA ALA A 137 52.91 -5.91 -11.38
C ALA A 137 54.11 -4.96 -11.24
N LYS A 138 54.57 -4.67 -10.01
CA LYS A 138 55.83 -3.95 -9.76
C LYS A 138 57.01 -4.89 -9.49
N LEU A 139 56.76 -6.19 -9.35
CA LEU A 139 57.76 -7.23 -9.06
C LEU A 139 58.22 -7.98 -10.32
N TYR A 140 57.50 -7.81 -11.43
CA TYR A 140 57.86 -8.23 -12.79
C TYR A 140 58.04 -6.99 -13.67
#